data_AF-A0A2H3DC17-F1
#
_entry.id   AF-A0A2H3DC17-F1
#
_cell.length_a   1.000
_cell.length_b   1.000
_cell.length_c   1.000
_cell.angle_alpha   90.00
_cell.angle_beta   90.00
_cell.angle_gamma   90.00
#
_symmetry.space_group_name_H-M   'P 1'
#
loop_
_entity.id
_entity.type
_entity.pdbx_description
1 polymer ?
#
loop_
_entity_poly.entity_id
_entity_poly.type
_entity_poly.pdbx_seq_one_letter_code
_entity_poly.pdbx_strand_id
1 'polypeptide(L)'
;MMNSASGTFADLYNGGSLYRTPIYGWKGDFNNNQPHQCWFFQRMSLSSAQVNTVIKNNTHLSTQYEGYQTDGEYHWQEIWNTTGLSKGNKKWRREIFDCDDFGLRQRVQLLNGKRINDGLVLMLGRKPGAAHAYSFTISDDHAKVVFFEPQVNKFMDDIGYDAYLAYF
;
A
#
# COMPACT_ATOMS: atom_id res chain seq x y z
N MET A 1 0.68 -24.65 -9.87
CA MET A 1 1.76 -24.54 -8.86
C MET A 1 2.28 -25.95 -8.60
N MET A 2 3.57 -26.22 -8.81
CA MET A 2 4.14 -27.58 -8.75
C MET A 2 5.20 -27.68 -7.66
N ASN A 3 5.17 -28.75 -6.87
CA ASN A 3 6.25 -29.10 -5.97
C ASN A 3 7.47 -29.60 -6.77
N SER A 4 8.62 -28.97 -6.57
CA SER A 4 9.85 -29.28 -7.33
C SER A 4 10.39 -30.70 -7.04
N ALA A 5 10.20 -31.22 -5.83
CA ALA A 5 10.74 -32.52 -5.42
C ALA A 5 9.86 -33.71 -5.85
N SER A 6 8.54 -33.60 -5.68
CA SER A 6 7.60 -34.69 -5.99
C SER A 6 7.00 -34.61 -7.38
N GLY A 7 7.11 -33.48 -8.08
CA GLY A 7 6.44 -33.24 -9.36
C GLY A 7 4.91 -33.20 -9.27
N THR A 8 4.34 -33.12 -8.06
CA THR A 8 2.89 -33.01 -7.85
C THR A 8 2.43 -31.56 -7.85
N PHE A 9 1.17 -31.34 -8.20
CA PHE A 9 0.56 -30.02 -8.29
C PHE A 9 -0.32 -29.75 -7.07
N ALA A 10 -0.36 -28.49 -6.61
CA ALA A 10 -1.30 -28.07 -5.58
C ALA A 10 -2.73 -28.21 -6.13
N ASP A 11 -3.55 -29.01 -5.47
CA ASP A 11 -4.87 -29.42 -5.90
C ASP A 11 -5.89 -29.12 -4.78
N LEU A 12 -6.94 -28.38 -5.12
CA LEU A 12 -8.10 -28.16 -4.25
C LEU A 12 -9.06 -29.34 -4.40
N TYR A 13 -9.22 -30.16 -3.36
CA TYR A 13 -9.94 -31.43 -3.43
C TYR A 13 -11.30 -31.32 -4.14
N ASN A 14 -11.40 -31.95 -5.32
CA ASN A 14 -12.57 -31.94 -6.20
C ASN A 14 -13.13 -30.54 -6.55
N GLY A 15 -12.30 -29.50 -6.46
CA GLY A 15 -12.73 -28.10 -6.63
C GLY A 15 -13.74 -27.62 -5.59
N GLY A 16 -13.78 -28.24 -4.41
CA GLY A 16 -14.81 -27.98 -3.41
C GLY A 16 -14.76 -26.55 -2.84
N SER A 17 -15.93 -25.90 -2.77
CA SER A 17 -16.07 -24.52 -2.27
C SER A 17 -16.34 -24.40 -0.76
N LEU A 18 -16.42 -25.53 -0.05
CA LEU A 18 -16.69 -25.55 1.38
C LEU A 18 -15.49 -25.05 2.19
N TYR A 19 -15.77 -24.41 3.32
CA TYR A 19 -14.73 -24.05 4.28
C TYR A 19 -13.96 -25.30 4.71
N ARG A 20 -12.62 -25.22 4.67
CA ARG A 20 -11.68 -26.32 4.97
C ARG A 20 -11.68 -27.46 3.94
N THR A 21 -12.20 -27.28 2.72
CA THR A 21 -11.84 -28.18 1.61
C THR A 21 -10.31 -28.29 1.56
N PRO A 22 -9.75 -29.52 1.61
CA PRO A 22 -8.31 -29.68 1.71
C PRO A 22 -7.62 -29.29 0.39
N ILE A 23 -6.40 -28.78 0.53
CA ILE A 23 -5.44 -28.57 -0.56
C ILE A 23 -4.29 -29.54 -0.35
N TYR A 24 -3.95 -30.35 -1.36
CA TYR A 24 -2.88 -31.34 -1.27
C TYR A 24 -2.10 -31.45 -2.60
N GLY A 25 -1.03 -32.25 -2.60
CA GLY A 25 -0.27 -32.53 -3.83
C GLY A 25 -0.91 -33.68 -4.62
N TRP A 26 -1.27 -33.45 -5.88
CA TRP A 26 -1.85 -34.47 -6.76
C TRP A 26 -1.07 -34.63 -8.06
N LYS A 27 -1.26 -35.75 -8.74
CA LYS A 27 -0.71 -35.95 -10.09
C LYS A 27 -1.37 -34.94 -11.04
N GLY A 28 -0.55 -34.27 -11.82
CA GLY A 28 -0.99 -33.27 -12.80
C GLY A 28 0.10 -33.02 -13.83
N ASP A 29 -0.16 -32.07 -14.72
CA ASP A 29 0.77 -31.61 -15.74
C ASP A 29 0.46 -30.15 -16.08
N PHE A 30 1.44 -29.43 -16.65
CA PHE A 30 1.30 -28.00 -16.96
C PHE A 30 0.34 -27.69 -18.13
N ASN A 31 -0.07 -28.70 -18.89
CA ASN A 31 -0.90 -28.54 -20.09
C ASN A 31 -2.36 -28.93 -19.85
N ASN A 32 -2.68 -29.51 -18.69
CA ASN A 32 -4.05 -29.85 -18.33
C ASN A 32 -4.75 -28.63 -17.73
N ASN A 33 -5.97 -28.37 -18.19
CA ASN A 33 -6.81 -27.28 -17.69
C ASN A 33 -7.69 -27.78 -16.54
N GLN A 34 -7.16 -28.61 -15.63
CA GLN A 34 -7.94 -29.07 -14.49
C GLN A 34 -8.15 -27.92 -13.49
N PRO A 35 -9.38 -27.38 -13.35
CA PRO A 35 -9.58 -26.11 -12.64
C PRO A 35 -9.14 -26.12 -11.17
N HIS A 36 -9.23 -27.28 -10.51
CA HIS A 36 -8.78 -27.47 -9.12
C HIS A 36 -7.26 -27.42 -8.93
N GLN A 37 -6.46 -27.39 -10.01
CA GLN A 37 -5.01 -27.20 -10.00
C GLN A 37 -4.58 -25.85 -10.60
N CYS A 38 -5.55 -25.05 -11.04
CA CYS A 38 -5.34 -23.70 -11.56
C CYS A 38 -5.48 -22.67 -10.42
N TRP A 39 -4.48 -21.82 -10.24
CA TRP A 39 -4.43 -20.84 -9.16
C TRP A 39 -4.20 -19.45 -9.72
N PHE A 40 -5.08 -18.51 -9.37
CA PHE A 40 -4.84 -17.10 -9.62
C PHE A 40 -4.00 -16.52 -8.47
N PHE A 41 -2.85 -15.94 -8.81
CA PHE A 41 -2.04 -15.18 -7.87
C PHE A 41 -2.37 -13.71 -8.06
N GLN A 42 -3.23 -13.18 -7.20
CA GLN A 42 -3.42 -11.74 -7.13
C GLN A 42 -2.17 -11.12 -6.53
N ARG A 43 -1.52 -10.25 -7.30
CA ARG A 43 -0.34 -9.55 -6.85
C ARG A 43 -0.75 -8.48 -5.84
N MET A 44 -0.20 -8.56 -4.63
CA MET A 44 -0.49 -7.64 -3.51
C MET A 44 0.71 -6.77 -3.12
N SER A 45 1.75 -6.73 -3.95
CA SER A 45 2.97 -6.00 -3.66
C SER A 45 3.61 -5.36 -4.88
N LEU A 46 4.29 -4.24 -4.65
CA LEU A 46 5.08 -3.50 -5.63
C LEU A 46 6.51 -3.32 -5.15
N SER A 47 7.46 -3.35 -6.08
CA SER A 47 8.83 -2.92 -5.79
C SER A 47 8.91 -1.40 -5.72
N SER A 48 9.93 -0.85 -5.05
CA SER A 48 10.15 0.60 -4.96
C SER A 48 10.31 1.27 -6.32
N ALA A 49 10.86 0.56 -7.32
CA ALA A 49 10.94 1.06 -8.69
C ALA A 49 9.56 1.21 -9.34
N GLN A 50 8.64 0.27 -9.08
CA GLN A 50 7.27 0.36 -9.57
C GLN A 50 6.49 1.44 -8.83
N VAL A 51 6.63 1.54 -7.51
CA VAL A 51 6.04 2.63 -6.72
C VAL A 51 6.53 3.99 -7.24
N ASN A 52 7.84 4.15 -7.47
CA ASN A 52 8.40 5.38 -8.03
C ASN A 52 7.82 5.71 -9.41
N THR A 53 7.59 4.70 -10.24
CA THR A 53 6.97 4.87 -11.56
C THR A 53 5.53 5.36 -11.43
N VAL A 54 4.75 4.77 -10.54
CA VAL A 54 3.37 5.21 -10.28
C VAL A 54 3.32 6.64 -9.74
N ILE A 55 4.22 7.00 -8.83
CA ILE A 55 4.31 8.36 -8.30
C ILE A 55 4.67 9.34 -9.42
N LYS A 56 5.70 9.06 -10.22
CA LYS A 56 6.15 9.93 -11.32
C LYS A 56 5.11 10.15 -12.41
N ASN A 57 4.14 9.24 -12.54
CA ASN A 57 3.02 9.38 -13.47
C ASN A 57 1.85 10.19 -12.90
N ASN A 58 1.88 10.57 -11.62
CA ASN A 58 0.86 11.39 -11.00
C ASN A 58 0.94 12.84 -11.51
N THR A 59 -0.22 13.44 -11.79
CA THR A 59 -0.32 14.81 -12.33
C THR A 59 -0.09 15.91 -11.29
N HIS A 60 -0.09 15.57 -9.99
CA HIS A 60 0.07 16.48 -8.85
C HIS A 60 1.50 16.41 -8.30
N LEU A 61 2.47 16.48 -9.20
CA LEU A 61 3.88 16.58 -8.86
C LEU A 61 4.42 17.96 -9.23
N SER A 62 5.17 18.54 -8.29
CA SER A 62 5.94 19.75 -8.53
C SER A 62 7.06 19.46 -9.54
N THR A 63 7.42 20.46 -10.34
CA THR A 63 8.60 20.39 -11.24
C THR A 63 9.93 20.19 -10.49
N GLN A 64 9.94 20.40 -9.17
CA GLN A 64 11.07 20.20 -8.27
C GLN A 64 10.93 18.93 -7.41
N TYR A 65 10.12 17.96 -7.85
CA TYR A 65 9.85 16.75 -7.09
C TYR A 65 11.11 15.89 -6.89
N GLU A 66 11.36 15.51 -5.63
CA GLU A 66 12.36 14.54 -5.24
C GLU A 66 11.74 13.39 -4.43
N GLY A 67 12.15 12.16 -4.70
CA GLY A 67 11.65 10.95 -4.05
C GLY A 67 12.76 10.13 -3.42
N TYR A 68 12.66 9.87 -2.12
CA TYR A 68 13.62 9.08 -1.36
C TYR A 68 13.05 7.69 -1.09
N GLN A 69 13.71 6.68 -1.63
CA GLN A 69 13.33 5.28 -1.47
C GLN A 69 13.90 4.72 -0.16
N THR A 70 13.03 4.24 0.73
CA THR A 70 13.41 3.72 2.05
C THR A 70 13.29 2.20 2.17
N ASP A 71 12.43 1.54 1.39
CA ASP A 71 12.19 0.10 1.47
C ASP A 71 12.08 -0.58 0.09
N GLY A 72 12.11 -1.92 0.04
CA GLY A 72 12.16 -2.72 -1.19
C GLY A 72 10.80 -3.22 -1.73
N GLU A 73 9.81 -3.42 -0.86
CA GLU A 73 8.52 -4.01 -1.20
C GLU A 73 7.40 -3.49 -0.27
N TYR A 74 6.23 -3.16 -0.83
CA TYR A 74 5.12 -2.54 -0.09
C TYR A 74 3.85 -3.39 -0.12
N HIS A 75 3.14 -3.47 1.00
CA HIS A 75 1.86 -4.16 1.20
C HIS A 75 0.75 -3.18 1.64
N TRP A 76 -0.52 -3.56 1.50
CA TRP A 76 -1.66 -2.69 1.84
C TRP A 76 -2.65 -3.39 2.78
N GLN A 77 -2.99 -2.73 3.90
CA GLN A 77 -4.19 -3.00 4.73
C GLN A 77 -4.67 -1.71 5.42
N GLU A 78 -5.97 -1.65 5.75
CA GLU A 78 -6.63 -0.49 6.37
C GLU A 78 -6.12 -0.23 7.80
N ILE A 79 -5.37 0.87 8.03
CA ILE A 79 -4.63 1.10 9.30
C ILE A 79 -5.09 2.34 10.08
N TRP A 80 -5.90 3.25 9.50
CA TRP A 80 -6.22 4.50 10.21
C TRP A 80 -6.88 4.31 11.59
N ASN A 81 -7.80 3.34 11.71
CA ASN A 81 -8.53 3.07 12.96
C ASN A 81 -7.64 2.57 14.12
N THR A 82 -6.43 2.09 13.84
CA THR A 82 -5.50 1.56 14.87
C THR A 82 -4.44 2.57 15.29
N THR A 83 -4.26 3.69 14.56
CA THR A 83 -3.24 4.72 14.84
C THR A 83 -3.50 5.55 16.10
N GLY A 84 -4.75 5.56 16.59
CA GLY A 84 -5.20 6.47 17.64
C GLY A 84 -5.21 7.95 17.22
N LEU A 85 -5.16 8.25 15.91
CA LEU A 85 -5.38 9.59 15.36
C LEU A 85 -6.88 9.95 15.31
N SER A 86 -7.76 8.95 15.21
CA SER A 86 -9.22 9.09 15.27
C SER A 86 -9.76 9.48 16.64
N LYS A 87 -8.99 9.26 17.71
CA LYS A 87 -9.42 9.49 19.10
C LYS A 87 -9.12 10.93 19.52
N GLY A 88 -10.01 11.86 19.16
CA GLY A 88 -10.47 13.06 19.91
C GLY A 88 -9.49 14.09 20.52
N ASN A 89 -8.21 13.79 20.72
CA ASN A 89 -7.26 14.59 21.51
C ASN A 89 -6.06 15.09 20.70
N LYS A 90 -6.02 14.80 19.40
CA LYS A 90 -4.99 15.25 18.47
C LYS A 90 -5.52 16.43 17.68
N LYS A 91 -5.63 17.59 18.33
CA LYS A 91 -6.02 18.82 17.63
C LYS A 91 -4.80 19.36 16.89
N TRP A 92 -5.01 19.79 15.65
CA TRP A 92 -4.02 20.59 14.93
C TRP A 92 -3.61 21.77 15.80
N ARG A 93 -2.31 21.94 15.97
CA ARG A 93 -1.70 23.05 16.69
C ARG A 93 -0.50 23.47 15.86
N ARG A 94 -0.55 24.69 15.33
CA ARG A 94 0.52 25.29 14.55
C ARG A 94 1.89 24.96 15.15
N GLU A 95 2.77 24.37 14.34
CA GLU A 95 4.17 24.01 14.63
C GLU A 95 4.36 22.93 15.73
N ILE A 96 3.47 22.82 16.72
CA ILE A 96 3.61 21.90 17.88
C ILE A 96 2.98 20.53 17.60
N PHE A 97 1.93 20.50 16.79
CA PHE A 97 1.27 19.29 16.32
C PHE A 97 0.51 19.62 15.02
N ASP A 98 1.25 19.84 13.94
CA ASP A 98 0.68 20.22 12.64
C ASP A 98 0.80 19.10 11.60
N CYS A 99 0.68 19.43 10.32
CA CYS A 99 0.46 18.46 9.26
C CYS A 99 1.57 17.39 9.20
N ASP A 100 2.82 17.78 9.45
CA ASP A 100 3.96 16.87 9.42
C ASP A 100 3.93 15.87 10.60
N ASP A 101 3.55 16.33 11.79
CA ASP A 101 3.36 15.49 12.97
C ASP A 101 2.30 14.40 12.76
N PHE A 102 1.20 14.73 12.06
CA PHE A 102 0.17 13.75 11.72
C PHE A 102 0.71 12.69 10.75
N GLY A 103 1.39 13.10 9.68
CA GLY A 103 1.98 12.18 8.69
C GLY A 103 3.06 11.28 9.28
N LEU A 104 3.99 11.84 10.07
CA LEU A 104 5.05 11.09 10.74
C LEU A 104 4.50 10.13 11.79
N ARG A 105 3.52 10.56 12.60
CA ARG A 105 2.92 9.67 13.60
C ARG A 105 2.19 8.50 12.96
N GLN A 106 1.54 8.71 11.82
CA GLN A 106 0.92 7.62 11.08
C GLN A 106 1.95 6.59 10.63
N ARG A 107 3.08 7.04 10.07
CA ARG A 107 4.21 6.17 9.69
C ARG A 107 4.75 5.36 10.87
N VAL A 108 4.98 6.00 12.02
CA VAL A 108 5.50 5.30 13.22
C VAL A 108 4.54 4.20 13.70
N GLN A 109 3.23 4.42 13.64
CA GLN A 109 2.26 3.41 14.08
C GLN A 109 2.21 2.19 13.16
N LEU A 110 2.41 2.37 11.86
CA LEU A 110 2.54 1.28 10.89
C LEU A 110 3.73 0.37 11.24
N LEU A 111 4.88 1.00 11.52
CA LEU A 111 6.11 0.29 11.89
C LEU A 111 5.95 -0.46 13.23
N ASN A 112 5.33 0.17 14.24
CA ASN A 112 5.12 -0.44 15.56
C ASN A 112 4.10 -1.60 15.53
N GLY A 113 3.20 -1.63 14.56
CA GLY A 113 2.24 -2.73 14.35
C GLY A 113 2.84 -4.02 13.80
N LYS A 114 4.18 -4.09 13.62
CA LYS A 114 4.91 -5.18 12.93
C LYS A 114 4.51 -5.36 11.47
N ARG A 115 4.07 -4.30 10.80
CA ARG A 115 3.76 -4.29 9.38
C ARG A 115 4.66 -3.28 8.67
N ILE A 116 5.94 -3.62 8.69
CA ILE A 116 7.07 -2.74 8.33
C ILE A 116 7.00 -2.27 6.87
N ASN A 117 6.20 -2.94 6.04
CA ASN A 117 6.08 -2.69 4.61
C ASN A 117 4.71 -2.11 4.21
N ASP A 118 3.84 -1.74 5.16
CA ASP A 118 2.48 -1.30 4.83
C ASP A 118 2.45 0.15 4.34
N GLY A 119 2.78 0.36 3.06
CA GLY A 119 2.10 1.19 2.05
C GLY A 119 1.69 2.63 2.33
N LEU A 120 2.00 3.21 3.49
CA LEU A 120 1.66 4.59 3.79
C LEU A 120 2.89 5.44 4.05
N VAL A 121 3.07 6.37 3.14
CA VAL A 121 4.31 7.10 2.95
C VAL A 121 4.06 8.59 3.17
N LEU A 122 5.05 9.33 3.68
CA LEU A 122 4.99 10.78 3.82
C LEU A 122 5.27 11.50 2.48
N MET A 123 4.39 12.42 2.11
CA MET A 123 4.59 13.41 1.05
C MET A 123 4.51 14.83 1.62
N LEU A 124 5.35 15.72 1.11
CA LEU A 124 5.24 17.16 1.31
C LEU A 124 4.85 17.81 0.00
N GLY A 125 3.77 18.57 0.02
CA GLY A 125 3.24 19.29 -1.14
C GLY A 125 3.12 20.78 -0.90
N ARG A 126 3.03 21.53 -2.00
CA ARG A 126 2.88 22.99 -1.98
C ARG A 126 1.82 23.46 -2.96
N LYS A 127 1.26 24.63 -2.66
CA LYS A 127 0.44 25.44 -3.56
C LYS A 127 0.75 26.92 -3.30
N PRO A 128 0.26 27.87 -4.12
CA PRO A 128 0.51 29.29 -3.87
C PRO A 128 0.14 29.70 -2.43
N GLY A 129 1.14 30.14 -1.65
CA GLY A 129 0.97 30.62 -0.27
C GLY A 129 0.80 29.56 0.81
N ALA A 130 0.91 28.26 0.51
CA ALA A 130 0.74 27.21 1.52
C ALA A 130 1.56 25.94 1.21
N ALA A 131 1.99 25.26 2.28
CA ALA A 131 2.59 23.93 2.24
C ALA A 131 1.74 22.97 3.09
N HIS A 132 1.80 21.68 2.77
CA HIS A 132 1.04 20.66 3.47
C HIS A 132 1.79 19.34 3.48
N ALA A 133 1.68 18.62 4.59
CA ALA A 133 2.21 17.27 4.72
C ALA A 133 1.03 16.31 4.83
N TYR A 134 1.11 15.23 4.08
CA TYR A 134 0.04 14.23 3.97
C TYR A 134 0.66 12.88 3.70
N SER A 135 -0.17 11.84 3.79
CA SER A 135 0.25 10.51 3.41
C SER A 135 -0.28 10.15 2.03
N PHE A 136 0.27 9.11 1.44
CA PHE A 136 -0.31 8.50 0.25
C PHE A 136 -0.17 6.99 0.30
N THR A 137 -0.93 6.34 -0.55
CA THR A 137 -0.82 4.92 -0.87
C THR A 137 -0.94 4.70 -2.38
N ILE A 138 -0.85 3.45 -2.81
CA ILE A 138 -1.08 3.05 -4.20
C ILE A 138 -2.45 2.35 -4.28
N SER A 139 -3.21 2.61 -5.34
CA SER A 139 -4.51 1.96 -5.56
C SER A 139 -4.39 0.44 -5.67
N ASP A 140 -5.49 -0.28 -5.41
CA ASP A 140 -5.53 -1.75 -5.42
C ASP A 140 -5.16 -2.38 -6.78
N ASP A 141 -5.37 -1.65 -7.88
CA ASP A 141 -4.96 -2.01 -9.25
C ASP A 141 -3.51 -1.65 -9.58
N HIS A 142 -2.80 -1.06 -8.62
CA HIS A 142 -1.43 -0.58 -8.74
C HIS A 142 -1.20 0.52 -9.78
N ALA A 143 -2.25 1.20 -10.23
CA ALA A 143 -2.16 2.15 -11.35
C ALA A 143 -1.89 3.59 -10.93
N LYS A 144 -2.30 4.01 -9.73
CA LYS A 144 -2.21 5.42 -9.31
C LYS A 144 -1.89 5.60 -7.84
N VAL A 145 -1.39 6.79 -7.53
CA VAL A 145 -1.30 7.30 -6.16
C VAL A 145 -2.69 7.70 -5.68
N VAL A 146 -3.01 7.34 -4.43
CA VAL A 146 -4.18 7.81 -3.71
C VAL A 146 -3.68 8.56 -2.47
N PHE A 147 -4.00 9.85 -2.36
CA PHE A 147 -3.60 10.66 -1.22
C PHE A 147 -4.47 10.34 -0.01
N PHE A 148 -3.91 10.51 1.17
CA PHE A 148 -4.57 10.31 2.44
C PHE A 148 -4.35 11.52 3.36
N GLU A 149 -5.45 12.12 3.82
CA GLU A 149 -5.45 13.19 4.81
C GLU A 149 -5.58 12.60 6.22
N PRO A 150 -4.48 12.50 6.98
CA PRO A 150 -4.50 11.90 8.32
C PRO A 150 -5.30 12.69 9.35
N GLN A 151 -5.51 13.99 9.15
CA GLN A 151 -6.27 14.82 10.07
C GLN A 151 -7.77 14.51 10.05
N VAL A 152 -8.30 14.08 8.89
CA VAL A 152 -9.75 13.87 8.70
C VAL A 152 -10.13 12.48 8.20
N ASN A 153 -9.17 11.56 8.10
CA ASN A 153 -9.37 10.21 7.58
C ASN A 153 -9.98 10.14 6.19
N LYS A 154 -9.38 10.86 5.25
CA LYS A 154 -9.97 10.93 3.91
C LYS A 154 -8.96 10.55 2.86
N PHE A 155 -9.31 9.56 2.06
CA PHE A 155 -8.64 9.26 0.80
C PHE A 155 -9.17 10.18 -0.30
N MET A 156 -8.28 10.61 -1.19
CA MET A 156 -8.60 11.48 -2.30
C MET A 156 -7.61 11.32 -3.45
N ASP A 157 -8.10 11.47 -4.67
CA ASP A 157 -7.27 11.46 -5.89
C ASP A 157 -6.52 12.79 -6.08
N ASP A 158 -7.05 13.88 -5.50
CA ASP A 158 -6.44 15.21 -5.51
C ASP A 158 -6.59 15.83 -4.10
N ILE A 159 -5.46 16.22 -3.50
CA ILE A 159 -5.39 16.87 -2.19
C ILE A 159 -5.23 18.40 -2.29
N GLY A 160 -5.12 18.94 -3.52
CA GLY A 160 -4.97 20.36 -3.81
C GLY A 160 -3.55 20.91 -3.62
N TYR A 161 -2.55 20.02 -3.57
CA TYR A 161 -1.14 20.37 -3.43
C TYR A 161 -0.30 19.53 -4.41
N ASP A 162 0.72 20.15 -5.01
CA ASP A 162 1.69 19.45 -5.83
C ASP A 162 2.84 18.96 -4.96
N ALA A 163 3.09 17.65 -4.94
CA ALA A 163 4.13 17.06 -4.13
C ALA A 163 5.51 17.49 -4.64
N TYR A 164 6.36 18.01 -3.76
CA TYR A 164 7.77 18.31 -4.07
C TYR A 164 8.74 17.35 -3.37
N LEU A 165 8.27 16.57 -2.39
CA LEU A 165 9.09 15.61 -1.67
C LEU A 165 8.27 14.38 -1.26
N ALA A 166 8.84 13.19 -1.38
CA ALA A 166 8.24 11.95 -0.86
C ALA A 166 9.30 11.00 -0.25
N TYR A 167 8.93 10.24 0.79
CA TYR A 167 9.82 9.29 1.49
C TYR A 167 9.24 7.87 1.57
N PHE A 168 9.22 7.11 0.48
CA PHE A 168 8.58 5.79 0.40
C PHE A 168 9.60 4.69 0.55
#